data_AF-A0A9E4BMU7-F1
#
_entry.id   AF-A0A9E4BMU7-F1
#
_cell.length_a   1.000
_cell.length_b   1.000
_cell.length_c   1.000
_cell.angle_alpha   90.00
_cell.angle_beta   90.00
_cell.angle_gamma   90.00
#
_symmetry.space_group_name_H-M   'P 1'
#
loop_
_entity.id
_entity.type
_entity.pdbx_description
1 polymer ?
#
loop_
_entity_poly.entity_id
_entity_poly.type
_entity_poly.pdbx_seq_one_letter_code
_entity_poly.pdbx_strand_id
1 'polypeptide(L)'
;MLAIEAKIQEGISEYETARELVLLHENAIIPQAKQAVQALLARYKEDEAGFATVIRSQLLLNESERHYWVALADAKSALARLAAATGRDEIYE
;
A
#
# COMPACT_ATOMS: atom_id res chain seq x y z
N MET A 1 -31.34 8.45 13.23
CA MET A 1 -30.99 8.93 11.87
C MET A 1 -29.56 9.46 11.84
N LEU A 2 -29.18 10.43 12.69
CA LEU A 2 -27.81 11.00 12.77
C LEU A 2 -26.66 9.98 12.95
N ALA A 3 -26.87 8.89 13.69
CA ALA A 3 -25.81 7.90 13.94
C ALA A 3 -25.42 7.06 12.72
N ILE A 4 -26.35 6.86 11.76
CA ILE A 4 -26.07 6.08 10.55
C ILE A 4 -25.26 6.92 9.56
N GLU A 5 -25.64 8.18 9.40
CA GLU A 5 -24.95 9.13 8.53
C GLU A 5 -23.52 9.38 9.00
N ALA A 6 -23.30 9.55 10.31
CA ALA A 6 -21.97 9.65 10.89
C ALA A 6 -21.09 8.41 10.60
N LYS A 7 -21.66 7.21 10.74
CA LYS A 7 -20.94 5.95 10.48
C LYS A 7 -20.59 5.75 9.00
N ILE A 8 -21.45 6.22 8.09
CA ILE A 8 -21.17 6.21 6.65
C ILE A 8 -20.04 7.19 6.33
N GLN A 9 -20.07 8.41 6.89
CA GLN A 9 -19.01 9.40 6.68
C GLN A 9 -17.66 8.93 7.22
N GLU A 10 -17.64 8.30 8.40
CA GLU A 10 -16.44 7.66 8.95
C GLU A 10 -15.90 6.57 8.01
N GLY A 11 -16.77 5.68 7.52
CA GLY A 11 -16.37 4.63 6.58
C GLY A 11 -15.85 5.14 5.24
N ILE A 12 -16.38 6.26 4.73
CA ILE A 12 -15.87 6.93 3.53
C ILE A 12 -14.45 7.44 3.80
N SER A 13 -14.24 8.18 4.89
CA SER A 13 -12.94 8.73 5.26
C SER A 13 -11.88 7.64 5.48
N GLU A 14 -12.25 6.54 6.16
CA GLU A 14 -11.38 5.36 6.33
C GLU A 14 -10.97 4.76 4.99
N TYR A 15 -11.94 4.54 4.09
CA TYR A 15 -11.67 3.97 2.76
C TYR A 15 -10.79 4.89 1.91
N GLU A 16 -11.08 6.19 1.87
CA GLU A 16 -10.32 7.18 1.11
C GLU A 16 -8.86 7.22 1.58
N THR A 17 -8.64 7.29 2.90
CA THR A 17 -7.29 7.26 3.47
C THR A 17 -6.55 5.98 3.11
N ALA A 18 -7.19 4.81 3.26
CA ALA A 18 -6.58 3.54 2.93
C ALA A 18 -6.26 3.42 1.43
N ARG A 19 -7.14 3.93 0.56
CA ARG A 19 -6.94 3.99 -0.89
C ARG A 19 -5.77 4.90 -1.27
N GLU A 20 -5.64 6.07 -0.64
CA GLU A 20 -4.51 6.96 -0.87
C GLU A 20 -3.18 6.31 -0.49
N LEU A 21 -3.15 5.55 0.61
CA LEU A 21 -1.97 4.81 1.02
C LEU A 21 -1.56 3.76 -0.02
N VAL A 22 -2.53 3.01 -0.58
CA VAL A 22 -2.28 2.06 -1.68
C VAL A 22 -1.64 2.77 -2.87
N LEU A 23 -2.22 3.91 -3.29
CA LEU A 23 -1.72 4.68 -4.43
C LEU A 23 -0.33 5.26 -4.17
N LEU A 24 -0.02 5.68 -2.93
CA LEU A 24 1.30 6.15 -2.55
C LEU A 24 2.34 5.04 -2.67
N HIS A 25 2.01 3.83 -2.21
CA HIS A 25 2.89 2.68 -2.32
C HIS A 25 3.15 2.31 -3.79
N GLU A 26 2.09 2.24 -4.60
CA GLU A 26 2.14 1.86 -6.01
C GLU A 26 2.91 2.87 -6.88
N ASN A 27 2.64 4.17 -6.69
CA ASN A 27 3.14 5.20 -7.59
C ASN A 27 4.45 5.85 -7.13
N ALA A 28 4.78 5.79 -5.84
CA ALA A 28 5.97 6.45 -5.31
C ALA A 28 6.93 5.49 -4.60
N ILE A 29 6.49 4.81 -3.54
CA ILE A 29 7.40 4.07 -2.65
C ILE A 29 8.04 2.88 -3.36
N ILE A 30 7.24 2.01 -4.01
CA ILE A 30 7.78 0.85 -4.73
C ILE A 30 8.66 1.28 -5.91
N PRO A 31 8.26 2.23 -6.78
CA PRO A 31 9.12 2.74 -7.84
C PRO A 31 10.46 3.30 -7.34
N GLN A 32 10.46 4.07 -6.26
CA GLN A 32 11.69 4.61 -5.65
C GLN A 32 12.59 3.50 -5.10
N ALA A 33 12.02 2.51 -4.41
CA ALA A 33 12.78 1.37 -3.91
C ALA A 33 13.39 0.54 -5.06
N LYS A 34 12.67 0.36 -6.18
CA LYS A 34 13.19 -0.27 -7.40
C LYS A 34 14.36 0.50 -8.00
N GLN A 35 14.24 1.83 -8.10
CA GLN A 35 15.32 2.68 -8.59
C GLN A 35 16.57 2.58 -7.70
N ALA A 36 16.39 2.56 -6.37
CA ALA A 36 17.50 2.39 -5.43
C ALA A 36 18.24 1.05 -5.63
N VAL A 37 17.51 -0.05 -5.81
CA VAL A 37 18.08 -1.37 -6.13
C VAL A 37 18.87 -1.33 -7.44
N GLN A 38 18.31 -0.72 -8.49
CA GLN A 38 18.97 -0.59 -9.79
C GLN A 38 20.27 0.21 -9.70
N ALA A 39 20.25 1.36 -9.01
CA ALA A 39 21.43 2.20 -8.82
C ALA A 39 22.54 1.47 -8.03
N LEU A 40 22.17 0.76 -6.97
CA LEU A 40 23.15 0.02 -6.16
C LEU A 40 23.70 -1.21 -6.89
N LEU A 41 22.90 -1.87 -7.73
CA LEU A 41 23.37 -2.93 -8.63
C LEU A 41 24.36 -2.41 -9.67
N ALA A 42 24.13 -1.22 -10.23
CA ALA A 42 25.07 -0.59 -11.16
C ALA A 42 26.42 -0.32 -10.47
N ARG A 43 26.38 0.31 -9.30
CA ARG A 43 27.59 0.60 -8.51
C ARG A 43 28.33 -0.65 -8.06
N TYR A 44 27.63 -1.74 -7.73
CA TYR A 44 28.27 -3.03 -7.43
C TYR A 44 29.03 -3.59 -8.64
N LYS A 45 28.48 -3.46 -9.86
CA LYS A 45 29.17 -3.91 -11.09
C LYS A 45 30.42 -3.08 -11.39
N GLU A 46 30.47 -1.85 -10.92
CA GLU A 46 31.60 -0.92 -11.05
C GLU A 46 32.58 -1.00 -9.85
N ASP A 47 32.38 -1.96 -8.93
CA ASP A 47 33.16 -2.14 -7.69
C ASP A 47 33.08 -0.96 -6.68
N GLU A 48 32.06 -0.11 -6.82
CA GLU A 48 31.84 1.08 -5.97
C GLU A 48 30.88 0.84 -4.79
N ALA A 49 30.20 -0.30 -4.75
CA ALA A 49 29.28 -0.67 -3.67
C ALA A 49 29.47 -2.13 -3.27
N GLY A 50 29.49 -2.41 -1.96
CA GLY A 50 29.57 -3.79 -1.48
C GLY A 50 28.28 -4.58 -1.72
N PHE A 51 28.39 -5.89 -1.97
CA PHE A 51 27.26 -6.81 -2.18
C PHE A 51 26.20 -6.73 -1.06
N ALA A 52 26.63 -6.56 0.19
CA ALA A 52 25.72 -6.42 1.33
C ALA A 52 24.78 -5.20 1.22
N THR A 53 25.23 -4.10 0.59
CA THR A 53 24.42 -2.91 0.36
C THR A 53 23.32 -3.18 -0.67
N VAL A 54 23.64 -3.95 -1.71
CA VAL A 54 22.66 -4.39 -2.71
C VAL A 54 21.58 -5.26 -2.04
N ILE A 55 21.97 -6.22 -1.20
CA ILE A 55 21.02 -7.09 -0.49
C ILE A 55 20.10 -6.29 0.44
N ARG A 56 20.63 -5.31 1.18
CA ARG A 56 19.80 -4.43 2.02
C ARG A 56 18.77 -3.65 1.20
N SER A 57 19.14 -3.16 0.02
CA SER A 57 18.20 -2.45 -0.85
C SER A 57 17.11 -3.37 -1.40
N GLN A 58 17.43 -4.62 -1.73
CA GLN A 58 16.45 -5.61 -2.17
C GLN A 58 15.48 -5.99 -1.04
N LEU A 59 15.97 -6.09 0.20
CA LEU A 59 15.11 -6.31 1.36
C LEU A 59 14.14 -5.14 1.58
N LEU A 60 14.61 -3.90 1.43
CA LEU A 60 13.76 -2.71 1.51
C LEU A 60 12.69 -2.67 0.41
N LEU A 61 13.03 -3.09 -0.81
CA LEU A 61 12.06 -3.24 -1.90
C LEU A 61 11.00 -4.28 -1.55
N ASN A 62 11.42 -5.46 -1.07
CA ASN A 62 10.49 -6.53 -0.69
C ASN A 62 9.57 -6.12 0.47
N GLU A 63 10.11 -5.41 1.46
CA GLU A 63 9.36 -4.81 2.56
C GLU A 63 8.28 -3.84 2.05
N SER A 64 8.65 -2.98 1.10
CA SER A 64 7.75 -1.99 0.50
C SER A 64 6.62 -2.65 -0.30
N GLU A 65 6.93 -3.73 -1.02
CA GLU A 65 5.93 -4.55 -1.73
C GLU A 65 4.99 -5.25 -0.75
N ARG A 66 5.50 -5.76 0.38
CA ARG A 66 4.64 -6.35 1.41
C ARG A 66 3.69 -5.31 2.03
N HIS A 67 4.19 -4.11 2.34
CA HIS A 67 3.35 -3.02 2.86
C HIS A 67 2.25 -2.60 1.88
N TYR A 68 2.53 -2.61 0.58
CA TYR A 68 1.49 -2.40 -0.44
C TYR A 68 0.36 -3.43 -0.33
N TRP A 69 0.68 -4.73 -0.20
CA TRP A 69 -0.34 -5.77 -0.10
C TRP A 69 -1.17 -5.64 1.18
N VAL A 70 -0.55 -5.27 2.29
CA VAL A 70 -1.27 -4.98 3.55
C VAL A 70 -2.21 -3.78 3.36
N ALA A 71 -1.70 -2.67 2.83
CA ALA A 71 -2.52 -1.48 2.56
C ALA A 71 -3.70 -1.78 1.62
N LEU A 72 -3.49 -2.63 0.61
CA LEU A 72 -4.54 -3.05 -0.31
C LEU A 72 -5.61 -3.90 0.39
N ALA A 73 -5.20 -4.81 1.27
CA ALA A 73 -6.13 -5.61 2.07
C ALA A 73 -6.96 -4.72 3.02
N ASP A 74 -6.31 -3.73 3.65
CA ASP A 74 -6.98 -2.78 4.54
C ASP A 74 -7.98 -1.91 3.79
N ALA A 75 -7.61 -1.38 2.62
CA ALA A 75 -8.51 -0.59 1.77
C ALA A 75 -9.73 -1.40 1.31
N LYS A 76 -9.54 -2.67 0.93
CA LYS A 76 -10.65 -3.57 0.57
C LYS A 76 -11.56 -3.87 1.77
N SER A 77 -10.97 -4.07 2.94
CA SER A 77 -11.74 -4.30 4.18
C SER A 77 -12.55 -3.07 4.58
N ALA A 78 -11.97 -1.86 4.49
CA ALA A 78 -12.67 -0.60 4.72
C ALA A 78 -13.84 -0.42 3.74
N LEU A 79 -13.63 -0.73 2.45
CA LEU A 79 -14.69 -0.69 1.44
C LEU A 79 -15.83 -1.66 1.75
N ALA A 80 -15.52 -2.88 2.20
CA ALA A 80 -16.53 -3.86 2.58
C ALA A 80 -17.35 -3.38 3.80
N ARG A 81 -16.70 -2.79 4.81
CA ARG A 81 -17.39 -2.19 5.97
C ARG A 81 -18.31 -1.03 5.55
N LEU A 82 -17.84 -0.17 4.64
CA LEU A 82 -18.64 0.92 4.10
C LEU A 82 -19.86 0.39 3.32
N ALA A 83 -19.68 -0.62 2.47
CA ALA A 83 -20.77 -1.25 1.72
C ALA A 83 -21.85 -1.81 2.68
N ALA A 84 -21.44 -2.55 3.71
CA ALA A 84 -22.34 -3.07 4.73
C ALA A 84 -23.08 -1.95 5.49
N ALA A 85 -22.40 -0.85 5.83
CA ALA A 85 -22.99 0.30 6.53
C ALA A 85 -24.07 1.03 5.71
N THR A 86 -23.96 1.00 4.37
CA THR A 86 -24.96 1.59 3.46
C THR A 86 -26.20 0.72 3.25
N GLY A 87 -26.32 -0.42 3.93
CA GLY A 87 -27.45 -1.33 3.76
C GLY A 87 -27.43 -2.07 2.42
N ARG A 88 -26.26 -2.14 1.75
CA ARG A 88 -26.04 -3.21 0.76
C ARG A 88 -25.79 -4.50 1.53
N ASP A 89 -26.88 -5.06 2.04
CA ASP A 89 -26.97 -6.51 2.11
C ASP A 89 -26.83 -6.98 0.65
N GLU A 90 -25.79 -7.78 0.38
CA GLU A 90 -25.42 -8.36 -0.91
C GLU A 90 -24.60 -7.47 -1.88
N ILE A 91 -23.28 -7.61 -1.81
CA ILE A 91 -22.49 -7.85 -3.03
C ILE A 91 -21.71 -9.16 -2.82
N TYR A 92 -22.42 -10.26 -3.11
CA TYR A 92 -22.05 -11.64 -3.47
C TYR A 92 -20.94 -12.40 -2.73
N GLU A 93 -21.30 -13.58 -2.20
CA GLU A 93 -21.16 -14.85 -2.95
C GLU A 93 -22.43 -15.70 -2.83
#